data_AF-A0A6G1RDG3-F1
#
_entry.id   AF-A0A6G1RDG3-F1
#
_cell.length_a   1.000
_cell.length_b   1.000
_cell.length_c   1.000
_cell.angle_alpha   90.00
_cell.angle_beta   90.00
_cell.angle_gamma   90.00
#
_symmetry.space_group_name_H-M   'P 1'
#
loop_
_entity.id
_entity.type
_entity.pdbx_description
1 polymer ?
#
loop_
_entity_poly.entity_id
_entity_poly.type
_entity_poly.pdbx_seq_one_letter_code
_entity_poly.pdbx_strand_id
1 'polypeptide(L)'
;KGSECIKHNFYMLDKPDFQDSVKVLLEFNFSDPDSGPVLDSNLPNSISEYIPFTKDCGAKNKCISDLVLNVKASIAGDSSSPFIVKSRNDKFTIQLSVKNKKDSAR
;
A
#
# COMPACT_ATOMS: atom_id res chain seq x y z
N LYS A 1 -1.41 -7.98 30.06
CA LYS A 1 -0.16 -7.38 29.56
C LYS A 1 -0.53 -6.38 28.48
N GLY A 2 -0.28 -5.10 28.68
CA GLY A 2 -0.67 -4.03 27.76
C GLY A 2 0.42 -3.76 26.74
N SER A 3 0.05 -3.13 25.62
CA SER A 3 0.98 -2.55 24.67
C SER A 3 1.56 -1.25 25.22
N GLU A 4 2.87 -1.03 25.06
CA GLU A 4 3.53 0.24 25.31
C GLU A 4 3.68 1.00 23.99
N CYS A 5 3.30 2.27 23.97
CA CYS A 5 3.36 3.12 22.78
C CYS A 5 4.23 4.34 23.06
N ILE A 6 5.23 4.57 22.22
CA ILE A 6 6.13 5.73 22.30
C ILE A 6 5.83 6.66 21.13
N LYS A 7 5.68 7.96 21.41
CA LYS A 7 5.46 8.98 20.40
C LYS A 7 6.77 9.66 20.04
N HIS A 8 7.12 9.61 18.75
CA HIS A 8 8.24 10.36 18.19
C HIS A 8 7.72 11.56 17.40
N ASN A 9 8.37 12.72 17.52
CA ASN A 9 8.01 13.93 16.78
C ASN A 9 9.09 14.22 15.74
N PHE A 10 8.68 14.46 14.52
CA PHE A 10 9.53 14.84 13.39
C PHE A 10 9.14 16.23 12.93
N TYR A 11 10.12 17.04 12.53
CA TYR A 11 9.89 18.34 11.91
C TYR A 11 10.43 18.35 10.49
N MET A 12 9.83 19.19 9.65
CA MET A 12 10.16 19.30 8.24
C MET A 12 10.52 20.75 7.93
N LEU A 13 11.54 20.95 7.09
CA LEU A 13 11.96 22.27 6.65
C LEU A 13 10.98 22.82 5.61
N ASP A 14 10.77 24.14 5.60
CA ASP A 14 9.73 24.83 4.80
C ASP A 14 9.86 24.73 3.28
N LYS A 15 10.95 24.16 2.75
CA LYS A 15 11.15 23.95 1.30
C LYS A 15 11.75 22.57 1.00
N PRO A 16 10.98 21.51 1.21
CA PRO A 16 11.39 20.19 0.76
C PRO A 16 11.09 20.06 -0.73
N ASP A 17 12.12 19.90 -1.55
CA ASP A 17 11.96 19.59 -2.98
C ASP A 17 11.60 18.10 -3.21
N PHE A 18 11.00 17.45 -2.20
CA PHE A 18 10.66 16.04 -2.26
C PHE A 18 9.37 15.85 -3.04
N GLN A 19 9.47 15.18 -4.19
CA GLN A 19 8.30 14.60 -4.85
C GLN A 19 7.82 13.32 -4.16
N ASP A 20 8.75 12.61 -3.52
CA ASP A 20 8.50 11.30 -2.94
C ASP A 20 8.22 11.37 -1.44
N SER A 21 7.36 10.47 -0.96
CA SER A 21 7.08 10.28 0.46
C SER A 21 8.35 9.92 1.23
N VAL A 22 8.46 10.38 2.48
CA VAL A 22 9.56 9.95 3.37
C VAL A 22 9.20 8.60 3.99
N LYS A 23 10.09 7.61 3.84
CA LYS A 23 9.98 6.31 4.51
C LYS A 23 10.55 6.38 5.92
N VAL A 24 9.77 5.92 6.90
CA VAL A 24 10.21 5.71 8.28
C VAL A 24 10.33 4.21 8.50
N LEU A 25 11.51 3.75 8.90
CA LEU A 25 11.78 2.34 9.25
C LEU A 25 12.00 2.25 10.77
N LEU A 26 11.29 1.33 11.42
CA LEU A 26 11.49 0.95 12.80
C LEU A 26 12.00 -0.49 12.84
N GLU A 27 13.17 -0.69 13.45
CA GLU A 27 13.80 -1.99 13.60
C GLU A 27 13.79 -2.39 15.08
N PHE A 28 13.41 -3.64 15.34
CA PHE A 28 13.42 -4.26 16.64
C PHE A 28 14.65 -5.16 16.75
N ASN A 29 15.38 -5.02 17.84
CA ASN A 29 16.59 -5.79 18.09
C ASN A 29 16.58 -6.37 19.51
N PHE A 30 17.50 -7.28 19.79
CA PHE A 30 17.65 -7.91 21.10
C PHE A 30 17.99 -6.86 22.16
N SER A 31 17.38 -6.98 23.33
CA SER A 31 17.73 -6.14 24.47
C SER A 31 19.12 -6.44 25.02
N ASP A 32 19.58 -7.69 24.90
CA ASP A 32 20.94 -8.14 25.17
C ASP A 32 21.33 -9.20 24.12
N PRO A 33 22.31 -8.93 23.24
CA PRO A 33 22.73 -9.86 22.20
C PRO A 33 23.51 -11.08 22.71
N ASP A 34 24.07 -11.04 23.93
CA ASP A 34 24.96 -12.10 24.43
C ASP A 34 24.25 -13.10 25.36
N SER A 35 23.27 -12.64 26.15
CA SER A 35 22.57 -13.49 27.13
C SER A 35 21.04 -13.31 27.17
N GLY A 36 20.49 -12.49 26.27
CA GLY A 36 19.07 -12.16 26.23
C GLY A 36 18.19 -13.20 25.52
N PRO A 37 16.86 -13.11 25.71
CA PRO A 37 15.89 -13.91 24.96
C PRO A 37 15.90 -13.55 23.47
N VAL A 38 15.64 -14.54 22.62
CA VAL A 38 15.55 -14.35 21.16
C VAL A 38 14.16 -13.87 20.72
N LEU A 39 14.10 -13.24 19.56
CA LEU A 39 12.87 -12.86 18.88
C LEU A 39 12.27 -14.08 18.16
N ASP A 40 10.95 -14.11 18.01
CA ASP A 40 10.26 -15.14 17.23
C ASP A 40 10.58 -14.96 15.74
N SER A 41 11.14 -16.00 15.11
CA SER A 41 11.53 -15.99 13.70
C SER A 41 10.35 -15.92 12.73
N ASN A 42 9.12 -16.17 13.19
CA ASN A 42 7.91 -16.07 12.38
C ASN A 42 7.32 -14.64 12.38
N LEU A 43 7.83 -13.75 13.22
CA LEU A 43 7.38 -12.37 13.30
C LEU A 43 8.39 -11.42 12.64
N PRO A 44 7.91 -10.32 12.01
CA PRO A 44 8.82 -9.33 11.45
C PRO A 44 9.58 -8.62 12.57
N ASN A 45 10.88 -8.43 12.37
CA ASN A 45 11.74 -7.63 13.24
C ASN A 45 11.83 -6.16 12.81
N SER A 46 11.07 -5.76 11.80
CA SER A 46 11.00 -4.37 11.36
C SER A 46 9.65 -4.04 10.77
N ILE A 47 9.28 -2.77 10.85
CA ILE A 47 8.10 -2.20 10.20
C ILE A 47 8.50 -0.91 9.52
N SER A 48 7.95 -0.63 8.35
CA SER A 48 8.18 0.63 7.66
C SER A 48 6.91 1.25 7.16
N GLU A 49 6.80 2.56 7.34
CA GLU A 49 5.66 3.37 6.93
C GLU A 49 6.13 4.58 6.10
N TYR A 50 5.21 5.17 5.34
CA TYR A 50 5.49 6.36 4.54
C TYR A 50 4.73 7.57 5.05
N ILE A 51 5.41 8.70 5.13
CA ILE A 51 4.81 10.01 5.38
C ILE A 51 4.63 10.69 4.01
N PRO A 52 3.41 10.73 3.45
CA PRO A 52 3.15 11.33 2.16
C PRO A 52 3.16 12.85 2.24
N PHE A 53 3.56 13.50 1.14
CA PHE A 53 3.52 14.96 1.01
C PHE A 53 2.39 15.38 0.09
N THR A 54 1.62 16.39 0.52
CA THR A 54 0.58 16.97 -0.32
C THR A 54 1.22 17.86 -1.37
N LYS A 55 1.07 17.47 -2.64
CA LYS A 55 1.52 18.25 -3.79
C LYS A 55 0.41 18.31 -4.82
N ASP A 56 0.30 19.45 -5.49
CA ASP A 56 -0.62 19.65 -6.62
C ASP A 56 -2.13 19.49 -6.29
N CYS A 57 -2.53 19.70 -5.03
CA CYS A 57 -3.95 19.72 -4.61
C CYS A 57 -4.67 21.05 -4.97
N GLY A 58 -4.02 21.93 -5.74
CA GLY A 58 -4.51 23.28 -6.06
C GLY A 58 -4.55 24.20 -4.82
N ALA A 59 -5.54 25.10 -4.75
CA ALA A 59 -5.74 26.00 -3.62
C ALA A 59 -6.28 25.32 -2.35
N LYS A 60 -6.43 24.00 -2.36
CA LYS A 60 -6.95 23.21 -1.24
C LYS A 60 -5.79 22.58 -0.48
N ASN A 61 -5.88 22.56 0.84
CA ASN A 61 -4.90 21.88 1.71
C ASN A 61 -5.08 20.35 1.75
N LYS A 62 -5.96 19.79 0.91
CA LYS A 62 -6.27 18.36 0.87
C LYS A 62 -6.62 17.92 -0.55
N CYS A 63 -5.94 16.88 -1.02
CA CYS A 63 -6.27 16.18 -2.25
C CYS A 63 -7.43 15.19 -2.02
N ILE A 64 -8.40 15.18 -2.93
CA ILE A 64 -9.49 14.19 -2.96
C ILE A 64 -9.44 13.50 -4.32
N SER A 65 -8.97 12.25 -4.32
CA SER A 65 -8.96 11.40 -5.51
C SER A 65 -10.30 10.70 -5.74
N ASP A 66 -10.54 10.28 -6.98
CA ASP A 66 -11.70 9.48 -7.37
C ASP A 66 -11.21 8.35 -8.29
N LEU A 67 -10.79 7.26 -7.66
CA LEU A 67 -10.21 6.10 -8.32
C LEU A 67 -11.32 5.17 -8.82
N VAL A 68 -11.33 4.95 -10.13
CA VAL A 68 -12.28 4.06 -10.81
C VAL A 68 -11.54 2.89 -11.42
N LEU A 69 -11.87 1.69 -10.95
CA LEU A 69 -11.41 0.43 -11.50
C LEU A 69 -12.46 -0.13 -12.46
N ASN A 70 -12.05 -0.36 -13.70
CA ASN A 70 -12.85 -1.07 -14.71
C ASN A 70 -12.20 -2.42 -15.00
N VAL A 71 -13.02 -3.46 -15.06
CA VAL A 71 -12.58 -4.83 -15.26
C VAL A 71 -13.31 -5.44 -16.44
N LYS A 72 -12.57 -6.07 -17.34
CA LYS A 72 -13.12 -6.88 -18.43
C LYS A 72 -12.46 -8.25 -18.37
N ALA A 73 -13.25 -9.31 -18.21
CA ALA A 73 -12.76 -10.67 -18.26
C ALA A 73 -13.11 -11.29 -19.61
N SER A 74 -12.20 -12.10 -20.18
CA SER A 74 -12.46 -12.89 -21.39
C SER A 74 -13.32 -14.14 -21.12
N ILE A 75 -14.14 -14.10 -20.07
CA ILE A 75 -15.09 -15.15 -19.72
C ILE A 75 -16.32 -14.91 -20.59
N ALA A 76 -16.31 -15.48 -21.79
CA ALA A 76 -17.46 -15.44 -22.68
C ALA A 76 -18.48 -16.48 -22.22
N GLY A 77 -19.60 -16.02 -21.67
CA GLY A 77 -20.72 -16.87 -21.32
C GLY A 77 -21.79 -16.13 -20.53
N ASP A 78 -23.03 -16.62 -20.60
CA ASP A 78 -24.18 -16.12 -19.85
C ASP A 78 -24.94 -17.29 -19.20
N SER A 79 -26.13 -17.01 -18.65
CA SER A 79 -26.96 -18.05 -18.01
C SER A 79 -27.41 -19.16 -18.97
N SER A 80 -27.42 -18.90 -20.29
CA SER A 80 -27.80 -19.85 -21.33
C SER A 80 -26.60 -20.58 -21.96
N SER A 81 -25.42 -19.96 -21.98
CA SER A 81 -24.17 -20.60 -22.40
C SER A 81 -23.02 -20.27 -21.43
N PRO A 82 -22.81 -21.06 -20.36
CA PRO A 82 -21.77 -20.76 -19.37
C PRO A 82 -20.36 -20.99 -19.93
N PHE A 83 -19.39 -20.25 -19.41
CA PHE A 83 -17.97 -20.49 -19.71
C PHE A 83 -17.49 -21.77 -19.03
N ILE A 84 -17.12 -22.79 -19.81
CA ILE A 84 -16.69 -24.10 -19.29
C ILE A 84 -15.17 -24.19 -19.26
N VAL A 85 -14.62 -24.33 -18.06
CA VAL A 85 -13.19 -24.62 -17.83
C VAL A 85 -12.90 -26.06 -18.26
N LYS A 86 -11.95 -26.23 -19.19
CA LYS A 86 -11.50 -27.55 -19.67
C LYS A 86 -9.99 -27.60 -19.62
N SER A 87 -9.40 -28.80 -19.59
CA SER A 87 -7.94 -28.98 -19.59
C SER A 87 -7.20 -28.28 -20.75
N ARG A 88 -7.88 -27.95 -21.86
CA ARG A 88 -7.30 -27.19 -22.99
C ARG A 88 -7.51 -25.67 -22.91
N ASN A 89 -8.42 -25.19 -22.05
CA ASN A 89 -8.79 -23.79 -21.83
C ASN A 89 -8.99 -23.56 -20.31
N ASP A 90 -7.91 -23.72 -19.54
CA ASP A 90 -7.86 -23.55 -18.09
C ASP A 90 -7.44 -22.12 -17.67
N LYS A 91 -7.19 -21.24 -18.64
CA LYS A 91 -6.78 -19.85 -18.44
C LYS A 91 -7.79 -18.91 -19.07
N PHE A 92 -7.98 -17.76 -18.43
CA PHE A 92 -8.72 -16.64 -18.98
C PHE A 92 -7.93 -15.35 -18.69
N THR A 93 -8.19 -14.32 -19.50
CA THR A 93 -7.51 -13.03 -19.36
C THR A 93 -8.44 -12.04 -18.67
N ILE A 94 -7.88 -11.25 -17.77
CA ILE A 94 -8.56 -10.11 -17.16
C ILE A 94 -7.81 -8.85 -17.61
N GLN A 95 -8.54 -7.94 -18.24
CA GLN A 95 -8.07 -6.60 -18.53
C GLN A 95 -8.56 -5.65 -17.44
N LEU A 96 -7.62 -5.03 -16.74
CA LEU A 96 -7.88 -4.03 -15.70
C LEU A 96 -7.54 -2.64 -16.25
N SER A 97 -8.39 -1.66 -15.96
CA SER A 97 -8.12 -0.25 -16.25
C SER A 97 -8.44 0.58 -15.02
N VAL A 98 -7.44 1.27 -14.50
CA VAL A 98 -7.58 2.19 -13.36
C VAL A 98 -7.52 3.61 -13.89
N LYS A 99 -8.47 4.44 -13.48
CA LYS A 99 -8.52 5.87 -13.82
C LYS A 99 -8.77 6.68 -12.56
N ASN A 100 -7.98 7.72 -12.35
CA ASN A 100 -8.28 8.76 -11.37
C ASN A 100 -9.05 9.89 -12.05
N LYS A 101 -10.23 10.25 -11.52
CA LYS A 101 -11.10 11.30 -12.09
C LYS A 101 -10.95 12.67 -11.43
N LYS A 102 -10.21 12.76 -10.31
CA LYS A 102 -10.04 14.01 -9.53
C LYS A 102 -8.56 14.26 -9.23
N ASP A 103 -8.26 14.79 -8.05
CA ASP A 103 -6.92 15.20 -7.64
C ASP A 103 -5.97 14.00 -7.66
N SER A 104 -4.68 14.26 -7.85
CA SER A 104 -3.64 13.23 -7.83
C SER A 104 -3.78 12.33 -6.59
N ALA A 105 -3.66 11.02 -6.79
CA ALA A 105 -3.66 10.02 -5.73
C ALA A 105 -2.22 9.61 -5.35
N ARG A 106 -1.27 10.52 -5.57
CA ARG A 106 0.12 10.37 -5.13
C ARG A 106 0.21 10.46 -3.62
#